data_AF-A0A9N9WRS2-F1
#
_entry.id   AF-A0A9N9WRS2-F1
#
_cell.length_a   1.000
_cell.length_b   1.000
_cell.length_c   1.000
_cell.angle_alpha   90.00
_cell.angle_beta   90.00
_cell.angle_gamma   90.00
#
_symmetry.space_group_name_H-M   'P 1'
#
loop_
_entity.id
_entity.type
_entity.pdbx_description
1 polymer ?
#
loop_
_entity_poly.entity_id
_entity_poly.type
_entity_poly.pdbx_seq_one_letter_code
_entity_poly.pdbx_strand_id
1 'polypeptide(L)'
;MATYSSLMLFLVLILVFTIASTNGLQCYQCGQFNDGVGSITPCLNYTETTAHLHLKECPGKGDKFCVKYVTGLSTVRDCVAHCVEKDVWDTSTYCCTMDGCNDSTIATISRFLLISSILISIIYQL
;
A
#
# COMPACT_ATOMS: atom_id res chain seq x y z
N MET A 1 -17.74 35.49 12.46
CA MET A 1 -17.02 34.79 11.37
C MET A 1 -15.62 34.34 11.82
N ALA A 2 -14.79 35.20 12.44
CA ALA A 2 -13.46 34.82 12.93
C ALA A 2 -13.41 33.69 13.99
N THR A 3 -14.42 33.60 14.87
CA THR A 3 -14.48 32.59 15.95
C THR A 3 -14.75 31.16 15.44
N TYR A 4 -15.55 31.01 14.38
CA TYR A 4 -15.82 29.72 13.74
C TYR A 4 -14.60 29.18 12.98
N SER A 5 -13.82 30.07 12.35
CA SER A 5 -12.58 29.73 11.65
C SER A 5 -11.50 29.19 12.62
N SER A 6 -11.31 29.84 13.78
CA SER A 6 -10.38 29.36 14.81
C SER A 6 -10.80 28.03 15.46
N LEU A 7 -12.11 27.82 15.67
CA LEU A 7 -12.63 26.57 16.23
C LEU A 7 -12.44 25.39 15.25
N MET A 8 -12.71 25.61 13.97
CA MET A 8 -12.52 24.61 12.91
C MET A 8 -11.04 24.24 12.75
N LEU A 9 -10.13 25.22 12.81
CA LEU A 9 -8.69 24.98 12.76
C LEU A 9 -8.22 24.09 13.92
N PHE A 10 -8.72 24.33 15.14
CA PHE A 10 -8.42 23.52 16.31
C PHE A 10 -8.92 22.08 16.17
N LEU A 11 -10.14 21.89 15.65
CA LEU A 11 -10.72 20.56 15.40
C LEU A 11 -9.92 19.78 14.35
N VAL A 12 -9.47 20.44 13.29
CA VAL A 12 -8.61 19.83 12.26
C VAL A 12 -7.25 19.42 12.83
N LEU A 13 -6.63 20.28 13.66
CA LEU A 13 -5.38 19.94 14.34
C LEU A 13 -5.54 18.72 15.25
N ILE A 14 -6.58 18.69 16.09
CA ILE A 14 -6.85 17.54 16.97
C ILE A 14 -7.08 16.27 16.15
N LEU A 15 -7.84 16.35 15.06
CA LEU A 15 -8.06 15.21 14.16
C LEU A 15 -6.74 14.71 13.54
N VAL A 16 -5.85 15.61 13.09
CA VAL A 16 -4.55 15.23 12.53
C VAL A 16 -3.66 14.56 13.58
N PHE A 17 -3.70 15.00 14.84
CA PHE A 17 -2.90 14.42 15.92
C PHE A 17 -3.44 13.07 16.44
N THR A 18 -4.75 12.79 16.33
CA THR A 18 -5.35 11.55 16.86
C THR A 18 -5.32 10.37 15.87
N ILE A 19 -4.99 10.58 14.60
CA ILE A 19 -4.90 9.50 13.59
C ILE A 19 -3.53 8.79 13.60
N ALA A 20 -2.76 8.89 14.68
CA ALA A 20 -1.54 8.10 14.85
C ALA A 20 -1.88 6.63 15.22
N SER A 21 -2.64 5.92 14.38
CA SER A 21 -2.77 4.47 14.47
C SER A 21 -1.57 3.82 13.77
N THR A 22 -0.73 3.13 14.53
CA THR A 22 0.32 2.28 13.97
C THR A 22 -0.32 0.97 13.49
N ASN A 23 -0.98 1.02 12.33
CA ASN A 23 -1.44 -0.19 11.66
C ASN A 23 -0.22 -0.94 11.11
N GLY A 24 -0.22 -2.27 11.22
CA GLY A 24 0.75 -3.11 10.52
C GLY A 24 0.56 -2.98 9.01
N LEU A 25 1.65 -3.11 8.24
CA LEU A 25 1.60 -3.07 6.78
C LEU A 25 0.59 -4.09 6.26
N GLN A 26 -0.28 -3.67 5.34
CA GLN A 26 -1.24 -4.56 4.67
C GLN A 26 -0.84 -4.77 3.23
N CYS A 27 -0.75 -6.01 2.77
CA CYS A 27 -0.42 -6.32 1.38
C CYS A 27 -1.44 -7.29 0.81
N TYR A 28 -1.56 -7.30 -0.52
CA TYR A 28 -2.26 -8.40 -1.18
C TYR A 28 -1.43 -9.67 -1.03
N GLN A 29 -2.03 -10.70 -0.46
CA GLN A 29 -1.37 -11.98 -0.16
C GLN A 29 -2.10 -13.10 -0.91
N CYS A 30 -1.42 -13.72 -1.87
CA CYS A 30 -1.93 -14.84 -2.65
C CYS A 30 -0.80 -15.64 -3.30
N GLY A 31 -1.07 -16.93 -3.53
CA GLY A 31 -0.07 -17.86 -4.05
C GLY A 31 1.03 -18.16 -3.03
N GLN A 32 2.02 -18.95 -3.46
CA GLN A 32 3.23 -19.24 -2.69
C GLN A 32 4.41 -19.41 -3.64
N PHE A 33 5.53 -18.79 -3.30
CA PHE A 33 6.78 -18.94 -4.02
C PHE A 33 7.76 -19.73 -3.15
N ASN A 34 8.06 -20.97 -3.52
CA ASN A 34 8.98 -21.81 -2.77
C ASN A 34 10.34 -21.90 -3.47
N ASP A 35 11.28 -21.06 -3.04
CA ASP A 35 12.65 -20.97 -3.57
C ASP A 35 13.42 -22.29 -3.53
N GLY A 36 13.15 -23.17 -2.56
CA GLY A 36 13.90 -24.41 -2.34
C GLY A 36 13.48 -25.61 -3.21
N VAL A 37 12.33 -25.54 -3.88
CA VAL A 37 11.75 -26.67 -4.63
C VAL A 37 11.39 -26.31 -6.07
N GLY A 38 11.51 -25.03 -6.45
CA GLY A 38 11.12 -24.54 -7.78
C GLY A 38 9.62 -24.62 -8.05
N SER A 39 8.80 -24.74 -7.00
CA SER A 39 7.34 -24.82 -7.14
C SER A 39 6.70 -23.46 -6.86
N ILE A 40 5.90 -23.01 -7.81
CA ILE A 40 5.12 -21.78 -7.74
C ILE A 40 3.65 -22.17 -7.67
N THR A 41 2.98 -21.80 -6.59
CA THR A 41 1.52 -21.84 -6.53
C THR A 41 1.00 -20.48 -6.95
N PRO A 42 0.39 -20.32 -8.14
CA PRO A 42 -0.05 -19.01 -8.62
C PRO A 42 -1.23 -18.48 -7.81
N CYS A 43 -1.39 -17.15 -7.80
CA CYS A 43 -2.63 -16.51 -7.39
C CYS A 43 -3.76 -16.90 -8.36
N LEU A 44 -4.67 -17.77 -7.92
CA LEU A 44 -5.88 -18.11 -8.66
C LEU A 44 -7.00 -17.11 -8.34
N ASN A 45 -7.82 -16.78 -9.34
CA ASN A 45 -9.01 -15.93 -9.19
C ASN A 45 -8.73 -14.52 -8.62
N TYR A 46 -7.54 -13.98 -8.88
CA TYR A 46 -7.24 -12.59 -8.57
C TYR A 46 -7.79 -11.67 -9.67
N THR A 47 -8.83 -10.90 -9.34
CA THR A 47 -9.44 -9.89 -10.21
C THR A 47 -9.66 -8.61 -9.42
N GLU A 48 -9.91 -7.49 -10.10
CA GLU A 48 -10.28 -6.21 -9.47
C GLU A 48 -11.44 -6.37 -8.45
N THR A 49 -12.40 -7.25 -8.75
CA THR A 49 -13.55 -7.53 -7.90
C THR A 49 -13.22 -8.40 -6.68
N THR A 50 -12.18 -9.23 -6.72
CA THR A 50 -11.79 -10.14 -5.61
C THR A 50 -10.55 -9.67 -4.87
N ALA A 51 -9.84 -8.67 -5.38
CA ALA A 51 -8.63 -8.10 -4.79
C ALA A 51 -8.78 -7.85 -3.28
N HIS A 52 -9.86 -7.19 -2.88
CA HIS A 52 -10.15 -6.87 -1.49
C HIS A 52 -10.15 -8.07 -0.52
N LEU A 53 -10.41 -9.29 -0.99
CA LEU A 53 -10.37 -10.52 -0.18
C LEU A 53 -8.93 -10.98 0.11
N HIS A 54 -7.98 -10.51 -0.68
CA HIS A 54 -6.56 -10.85 -0.59
C HIS A 54 -5.75 -9.80 0.18
N LEU A 55 -6.31 -8.61 0.46
CA LEU A 55 -5.65 -7.60 1.27
C LEU A 55 -5.66 -8.02 2.74
N LYS A 56 -4.48 -8.31 3.29
CA LYS A 56 -4.31 -8.82 4.65
C LYS A 56 -3.14 -8.12 5.33
N GLU A 57 -3.24 -7.98 6.65
CA GLU A 57 -2.12 -7.54 7.47
C GLU A 57 -0.95 -8.52 7.36
N CYS A 58 0.27 -8.00 7.26
CA CYS A 58 1.47 -8.81 7.16
C CYS A 58 1.71 -9.58 8.47
N PRO A 59 1.88 -10.92 8.41
CA PRO A 59 2.00 -11.74 9.61
C PRO A 59 3.35 -11.57 10.33
N GLY A 60 4.41 -11.16 9.63
CA GLY A 60 5.74 -11.00 10.19
C GLY A 60 5.93 -9.65 10.87
N LYS A 61 6.39 -9.66 12.13
CA LYS A 61 6.73 -8.43 12.88
C LYS A 61 7.85 -7.60 12.22
N GLY A 62 8.62 -8.19 11.31
CA GLY A 62 9.69 -7.56 10.56
C GLY A 62 9.34 -7.22 9.12
N ASP A 63 8.11 -7.51 8.68
CA ASP A 63 7.70 -7.28 7.30
C ASP A 63 7.59 -5.78 7.03
N LYS A 64 8.29 -5.34 5.98
CA LYS A 64 8.40 -3.91 5.61
C LYS A 64 8.03 -3.65 4.16
N PHE A 65 7.91 -4.71 3.37
CA PHE A 65 7.67 -4.62 1.94
C PHE A 65 6.52 -5.53 1.53
N CYS A 66 5.63 -5.02 0.70
CA CYS A 66 4.81 -5.83 -0.18
C CYS A 66 5.62 -6.22 -1.41
N VAL A 67 5.60 -7.49 -1.76
CA VAL A 67 6.28 -8.02 -2.94
C VAL A 67 5.26 -8.54 -3.96
N LYS A 68 5.59 -8.38 -5.24
CA LYS A 68 4.88 -9.01 -6.37
C LYS A 68 5.90 -9.72 -7.24
N TYR A 69 5.79 -11.04 -7.31
CA TYR A 69 6.54 -11.87 -8.25
C TYR A 69 5.68 -12.10 -9.48
N VAL A 70 6.20 -11.77 -10.65
CA VAL A 70 5.55 -12.00 -11.94
C VAL A 70 6.44 -12.93 -12.73
N THR A 71 5.90 -14.09 -13.09
CA THR A 71 6.49 -14.96 -14.10
C THR A 71 5.59 -14.99 -15.33
N GLY A 72 6.10 -15.44 -16.48
CA GLY A 72 5.38 -15.39 -17.76
C GLY A 72 3.92 -15.91 -17.75
N LEU A 73 3.53 -16.76 -16.79
CA LEU A 73 2.17 -17.29 -16.66
C LEU A 73 1.58 -17.16 -15.24
N SER A 74 2.29 -16.57 -14.29
CA SER A 74 1.89 -16.62 -12.89
C SER A 74 2.25 -15.36 -12.13
N THR A 75 1.45 -15.03 -11.15
CA THR A 75 1.74 -13.94 -10.22
C THR A 75 1.60 -14.46 -8.80
N VAL A 76 2.52 -14.08 -7.92
CA VAL A 76 2.49 -14.34 -6.49
C VAL A 76 2.68 -13.02 -5.76
N ARG A 77 1.97 -12.83 -4.66
CA ARG A 77 2.00 -11.58 -3.88
C ARG A 77 2.11 -11.92 -2.41
N ASP A 78 2.99 -11.23 -1.69
CA ASP A 78 3.26 -11.52 -0.29
C ASP A 78 3.84 -10.31 0.46
N CYS A 79 4.05 -10.48 1.77
CA CYS A 79 4.82 -9.60 2.64
C CYS A 79 6.23 -10.17 2.88
N VAL A 80 7.25 -9.31 2.88
CA VAL A 80 8.63 -9.71 3.21
C VAL A 80 9.36 -8.64 4.02
N ALA A 81 10.32 -9.08 4.85
CA ALA A 81 11.18 -8.19 5.63
C ALA A 81 12.21 -7.44 4.77
N HIS A 82 12.69 -8.09 3.70
CA HIS A 82 13.67 -7.54 2.77
C HIS A 82 13.24 -7.87 1.34
N CYS A 83 13.26 -6.87 0.46
CA CYS A 83 12.89 -7.01 -0.94
C CYS A 83 13.87 -6.24 -1.82
N VAL A 84 14.31 -6.87 -2.92
CA VAL A 84 15.14 -6.24 -3.94
C VAL A 84 14.50 -6.52 -5.28
N GLU A 85 14.25 -5.45 -6.03
CA GLU A 85 13.71 -5.57 -7.38
C GLU A 85 14.74 -6.24 -8.28
N LYS A 86 14.30 -7.24 -9.02
CA LYS A 86 15.15 -8.02 -9.93
C LYS A 86 14.31 -8.51 -11.08
N ASP A 87 14.96 -8.65 -12.23
CA ASP A 87 14.37 -9.25 -13.42
C ASP A 87 15.34 -10.33 -13.91
N VAL A 88 14.96 -11.60 -13.75
CA VAL A 88 15.82 -12.76 -14.04
C VAL A 88 15.00 -13.78 -14.80
N TRP A 89 15.46 -14.13 -16.02
CA TRP A 89 14.94 -15.25 -16.82
C TRP A 89 13.41 -15.42 -16.74
N ASP A 90 12.66 -14.40 -17.16
CA ASP A 90 11.18 -14.34 -17.16
C ASP A 90 10.50 -14.26 -15.79
N THR A 91 11.24 -13.92 -14.73
CA THR A 91 10.71 -13.61 -13.40
C THR A 91 11.08 -12.19 -12.97
N SER A 92 10.08 -11.32 -12.88
CA SER A 92 10.22 -9.96 -12.38
C SER A 92 9.71 -9.85 -10.95
N THR A 93 10.50 -9.25 -10.07
CA THR A 93 10.18 -8.98 -8.66
C THR A 93 10.00 -7.49 -8.45
N TYR A 94 8.85 -7.08 -7.91
CA TYR A 94 8.53 -5.69 -7.60
C TYR A 94 8.33 -5.51 -6.10
N CYS A 95 8.82 -4.40 -5.55
CA CYS A 95 8.85 -4.14 -4.12
C CYS A 95 8.23 -2.78 -3.80
N CYS A 96 7.40 -2.70 -2.77
CA CYS A 96 6.82 -1.42 -2.33
C CYS A 96 6.47 -1.47 -0.84
N THR A 97 6.27 -0.32 -0.19
CA THR A 97 6.17 -0.22 1.29
C THR A 97 4.86 0.41 1.77
N MET A 98 3.86 0.56 0.89
CA MET A 98 2.56 1.17 1.23
C MET A 98 1.48 0.10 1.26
N ASP A 99 0.42 0.31 2.03
CA ASP A 99 -0.68 -0.64 2.10
C ASP A 99 -1.26 -0.91 0.71
N GLY A 100 -1.41 -2.18 0.35
CA GLY A 100 -1.99 -2.64 -0.92
C GLY A 100 -1.18 -2.26 -2.17
N CYS A 101 0.05 -1.76 -2.05
CA CYS A 101 0.79 -1.25 -3.21
C CYS A 101 1.14 -2.30 -4.26
N ASN A 102 1.13 -3.59 -3.89
CA ASN A 102 1.38 -4.70 -4.79
C ASN A 102 0.14 -5.11 -5.62
N ASP A 103 -0.91 -4.26 -5.68
CA ASP A 103 -2.13 -4.54 -6.48
C ASP A 103 -1.92 -4.52 -8.00
N SER A 104 -0.97 -3.69 -8.44
CA SER A 104 -0.92 -3.09 -9.78
C SER A 104 -2.16 -2.28 -10.18
N THR A 105 -2.25 -1.08 -9.61
CA THR A 105 -2.55 0.20 -10.29
C THR A 105 -2.20 1.31 -9.29
N ILE A 106 -0.91 1.66 -9.19
CA ILE A 106 -0.51 2.81 -8.37
C ILE A 106 -0.84 4.06 -9.21
N ALA A 107 -2.04 4.60 -9.01
CA ALA A 107 -2.22 6.03 -9.23
C ALA A 107 -1.36 6.71 -8.16
N THR A 108 -0.18 7.19 -8.54
CA THR A 108 0.71 7.94 -7.65
C THR A 108 0.04 9.28 -7.33
N ILE A 109 -0.89 9.29 -6.37
CA ILE A 109 -1.51 10.51 -5.90
C ILE A 109 -0.45 11.24 -5.09
N SER A 110 0.07 12.33 -5.66
CA SER A 110 1.10 13.13 -5.04
C SER A 110 0.56 13.76 -3.75
N ARG A 111 1.19 13.43 -2.61
CA ARG A 111 0.88 14.04 -1.30
C ARG A 111 0.97 15.56 -1.35
N PHE A 112 1.83 16.12 -2.20
CA PHE A 112 1.93 17.57 -2.41
C PHE A 112 0.65 18.19 -2.97
N LEU A 113 -0.04 17.51 -3.89
CA LEU A 113 -1.27 18.02 -4.49
C LEU A 113 -2.44 17.99 -3.49
N LEU A 114 -2.51 16.95 -2.65
CA LEU A 114 -3.51 16.87 -1.58
C LEU A 114 -3.27 17.92 -0.50
N ILE A 115 -2.02 18.11 -0.06
CA ILE A 115 -1.70 19.11 0.96
C ILE A 115 -1.88 20.54 0.41
N SER A 116 -1.49 20.81 -0.86
CA SER A 116 -1.65 22.13 -1.46
C SER A 116 -3.12 22.50 -1.66
N SER A 117 -3.96 21.57 -2.11
CA SER A 117 -5.40 21.81 -2.26
C SER A 117 -6.08 22.11 -0.92
N ILE A 118 -5.75 21.38 0.14
CA ILE A 118 -6.26 21.64 1.49
C ILE A 118 -5.78 23.02 2.00
N LEU A 119 -4.50 23.35 1.84
CA LEU A 119 -3.95 24.65 2.25
C LEU A 119 -4.61 25.82 1.51
N ILE A 120 -4.81 25.70 0.20
CA ILE A 120 -5.49 26.74 -0.61
C ILE A 120 -6.94 26.93 -0.14
N SER A 121 -7.67 25.85 0.15
CA SER A 121 -9.03 25.94 0.69
C SER A 121 -9.07 26.63 2.06
N ILE A 122 -8.09 26.38 2.93
CA ILE A 122 -7.97 27.06 4.24
C ILE A 122 -7.68 28.55 4.05
N ILE A 123 -6.76 28.91 3.16
CA ILE A 123 -6.42 30.32 2.86
C ILE A 123 -7.62 31.06 2.26
N TYR A 124 -8.40 30.42 1.39
CA TYR A 124 -9.60 31.01 0.80
C TYR A 124 -10.78 31.17 1.78
N GLN A 125 -10.77 30.44 2.90
CA GLN A 125 -11.78 30.53 3.95
C GLN A 125 -11.40 31.48 5.10
N LEU A 126 -10.17 32.01 5.11
CA LEU A 126 -9.71 33.08 6.00
C LEU A 126 -10.00 34.46 5.41
#